data_AF-A0AAN6ZVJ2-F1
#
_entry.id   AF-A0AAN6ZVJ2-F1
#
_cell.length_a   1.000
_cell.length_b   1.000
_cell.length_c   1.000
_cell.angle_alpha   90.00
_cell.angle_beta   90.00
_cell.angle_gamma   90.00
#
_symmetry.space_group_name_H-M   'P 1'
#
loop_
_entity.id
_entity.type
_entity.pdbx_description
1 polymer ?
#
loop_
_entity_poly.entity_id
_entity_poly.type
_entity_poly.pdbx_seq_one_letter_code
_entity_poly.pdbx_strand_id
1 'polypeptide(L)'
;MAPFLDIHVPPEILQHIVRHLDPISLIALSQTSRVWRAFINPIHHDYAQRLLALELLPEHGIVPRFDERSQKLTPSWGSSEWESNKYACCGCMKLRTHMMFDNHAILRRLFRKPPPGSVEASNATTTDWEPLELSARWRHIQDRAAQAKEELEKCRVRVADWPREYAMLNPVPHPFARVPQYHDDINHEIEAHLVGTSRHKRRCVECQRRRGNWSRPNSHPGSKEAPAAKSRQLKFPSMWERHFPGLVERLPPESVPRIWRALRESTDGIQLSLYVLCCPSCDTWQEHSAFREWSLYQFGFGSPKRPKDPLLCNRCHLAAHQDPDLLAQELTMGALEMFRDDRDDTLHQLKFGWPLIHRDFNDSGNPNPPLAKFKAVGAEILSGLRWTSSTKQDIIIEDSDLPDLGRRFQRYREFIDHEVDSETRWRVLQSWFKLWFEDYDLYEKRYHWLNKQIAWLESDVKIVLNYVLKRDPYRI
;
A
#
# COMPACT_ATOMS: atom_id res chain seq x y z
N MET A 1 27.96 -29.59 42.12
CA MET A 1 27.63 -29.34 40.69
C MET A 1 28.92 -29.52 39.91
N ALA A 2 29.00 -30.57 39.09
CA ALA A 2 30.21 -30.95 38.36
C ALA A 2 30.62 -29.86 37.35
N PRO A 3 31.93 -29.59 37.18
CA PRO A 3 32.41 -28.71 36.13
C PRO A 3 32.19 -29.44 34.80
N PHE A 4 31.17 -29.03 34.06
CA PHE A 4 31.02 -29.48 32.68
C PHE A 4 32.16 -28.87 31.87
N LEU A 5 33.18 -29.71 31.66
CA LEU A 5 34.29 -29.60 30.68
C LEU A 5 35.40 -28.60 31.04
N ASP A 6 36.38 -29.11 31.79
CA ASP A 6 37.79 -28.66 31.80
C ASP A 6 38.49 -29.06 30.47
N ILE A 7 37.79 -28.92 29.34
CA ILE A 7 38.41 -29.06 28.03
C ILE A 7 39.07 -27.71 27.75
N HIS A 8 40.37 -27.62 28.03
CA HIS A 8 41.24 -26.61 27.46
C HIS A 8 41.32 -26.81 25.94
N VAL A 9 40.29 -26.36 25.21
CA VAL A 9 40.34 -26.27 23.76
C VAL A 9 41.36 -25.17 23.43
N PRO A 10 42.43 -25.47 22.67
CA PRO A 10 43.38 -24.46 22.24
C PRO A 10 42.68 -23.28 21.55
N PRO A 11 43.06 -22.03 21.82
CA PRO A 11 42.47 -20.85 21.20
C PRO A 11 42.40 -20.94 19.67
N GLU A 12 43.37 -21.59 19.04
CA GLU A 12 43.43 -21.79 17.59
C GLU A 12 42.25 -22.64 17.07
N ILE A 13 41.86 -23.66 17.82
CA ILE A 13 40.69 -24.50 17.49
C ILE A 13 39.40 -23.70 17.71
N LEU A 14 39.30 -22.94 18.81
CA LEU A 14 38.15 -22.06 19.05
C LEU A 14 38.00 -21.01 17.95
N GLN A 15 39.10 -20.39 17.51
CA GLN A 15 39.12 -19.45 16.39
C GLN A 15 38.66 -20.11 15.09
N HIS A 16 39.13 -21.33 14.83
CA HIS A 16 38.73 -22.08 13.64
C HIS A 16 37.23 -22.39 13.64
N ILE A 17 36.68 -22.87 14.77
CA ILE A 17 35.25 -23.10 14.94
C ILE A 17 34.46 -21.81 14.66
N VAL A 18 34.85 -20.70 15.30
CA VAL A 18 34.11 -19.44 15.20
C VAL A 18 34.08 -18.88 13.79
N ARG A 19 35.17 -18.99 13.02
CA ARG A 19 35.23 -18.53 11.61
C ARG A 19 34.25 -19.26 10.69
N HIS A 20 33.77 -20.43 11.08
CA HIS A 20 32.79 -21.21 10.32
C HIS A 20 31.35 -21.03 10.81
N LEU A 21 31.12 -20.19 11.83
CA LEU A 21 29.77 -19.92 12.32
C LEU A 21 29.10 -18.81 11.50
N ASP A 22 27.81 -18.98 11.26
CA ASP A 22 26.96 -17.87 10.87
C ASP A 22 26.73 -16.91 12.05
N PRO A 23 26.32 -15.65 11.79
CA PRO A 23 26.09 -14.66 12.86
C PRO A 23 25.06 -15.10 13.92
N ILE A 24 24.08 -15.93 13.57
CA ILE A 24 23.06 -16.44 14.49
C ILE A 24 23.70 -17.43 15.46
N SER A 25 24.42 -18.41 14.92
CA SER A 25 25.13 -19.44 15.70
C SER A 25 26.22 -18.85 16.59
N LEU A 26 26.98 -17.85 16.09
CA LEU A 26 28.00 -17.14 16.88
C LEU A 26 27.42 -16.59 18.19
N ILE A 27 26.37 -15.78 18.09
CA ILE A 27 25.77 -15.16 19.27
C ILE A 27 25.05 -16.22 20.11
N ALA A 28 24.41 -17.22 19.51
CA ALA A 28 23.77 -18.30 20.25
C ALA A 28 24.78 -19.03 21.16
N LEU A 29 25.97 -19.39 20.65
CA LEU A 29 27.05 -19.97 21.46
C LEU A 29 27.52 -19.04 22.58
N SER A 30 27.69 -17.75 22.28
CA SER A 30 28.05 -16.75 23.29
C SER A 30 26.98 -16.60 24.38
N GLN A 31 25.72 -16.91 24.09
CA GLN A 31 24.62 -16.82 25.04
C GLN A 31 24.48 -18.09 25.90
N THR A 32 24.78 -19.26 25.34
CA THR A 32 24.63 -20.55 26.03
C THR A 32 25.84 -20.96 26.86
N SER A 33 27.03 -20.38 26.62
CA SER A 33 28.25 -20.72 27.36
C SER A 33 29.05 -19.51 27.82
N ARG A 34 29.50 -19.53 29.08
CA ARG A 34 30.37 -18.49 29.66
C ARG A 34 31.76 -18.46 29.01
N VAL A 35 32.31 -19.64 28.68
CA VAL A 35 33.63 -19.76 28.03
C VAL A 35 33.58 -19.14 26.64
N TRP A 36 32.58 -19.51 25.84
CA TRP A 36 32.38 -18.93 24.50
C TRP A 36 32.06 -17.44 24.57
N ARG A 37 31.31 -16.97 25.57
CA ARG A 37 31.07 -15.54 25.77
C ARG A 37 32.35 -14.75 26.02
N ALA A 38 33.20 -15.26 26.91
CA ALA A 38 34.46 -14.62 27.24
C ALA A 38 35.41 -14.61 26.04
N PHE A 39 35.44 -15.69 25.27
CA PHE A 39 36.26 -15.82 24.07
C PHE A 39 35.76 -14.92 22.91
N ILE A 40 34.47 -14.96 22.58
CA ILE A 40 33.88 -14.20 21.47
C ILE A 40 33.84 -12.70 21.78
N ASN A 41 33.52 -12.34 23.03
CA ASN A 41 33.35 -10.96 23.49
C ASN A 41 32.49 -10.12 22.50
N PRO A 42 31.19 -10.45 22.35
CA PRO A 42 30.35 -9.86 21.32
C PRO A 42 30.06 -8.38 21.59
N ILE A 43 30.18 -7.55 20.56
CA ILE A 43 29.83 -6.12 20.57
C ILE A 43 28.50 -5.88 19.85
N HIS A 44 28.00 -4.64 19.92
CA HIS A 44 26.75 -4.24 19.26
C HIS A 44 26.70 -4.61 17.76
N HIS A 45 27.82 -4.54 17.05
CA HIS A 45 27.93 -4.95 15.64
C HIS A 45 27.53 -6.41 15.44
N ASP A 46 28.05 -7.33 16.25
CA ASP A 46 27.80 -8.78 16.13
C ASP A 46 26.32 -9.09 16.38
N TYR A 47 25.70 -8.42 17.36
CA TYR A 47 24.26 -8.52 17.59
C TYR A 47 23.43 -7.97 16.41
N ALA A 48 23.91 -6.92 15.74
CA ALA A 48 23.24 -6.35 14.57
C ALA A 48 23.34 -7.31 13.39
N GLN A 49 24.50 -7.93 13.16
CA GLN A 49 24.67 -8.96 12.15
C GLN A 49 23.73 -10.14 12.39
N ARG A 50 23.66 -10.66 13.62
CA ARG A 50 22.68 -11.70 13.96
C ARG A 50 21.25 -11.27 13.63
N LEU A 51 20.85 -10.06 13.99
CA LEU A 51 19.49 -9.59 13.75
C LEU A 51 19.17 -9.49 12.25
N LEU A 52 20.14 -9.04 11.44
CA LEU A 52 20.01 -8.96 9.99
C LEU A 52 20.02 -10.34 9.30
N ALA A 53 20.74 -11.30 9.87
CA ALA A 53 20.71 -12.70 9.43
C ALA A 53 19.36 -13.36 9.77
N LEU A 54 18.87 -13.17 11.00
CA LEU A 54 17.54 -13.63 11.41
C LEU A 54 16.45 -13.11 10.48
N GLU A 55 16.47 -11.83 10.11
CA GLU A 55 15.50 -11.23 9.19
C GLU A 55 15.32 -11.99 7.86
N LEU A 56 16.34 -12.72 7.42
CA LEU A 56 16.34 -13.48 6.17
C LEU A 56 15.89 -14.93 6.32
N LEU A 57 15.66 -15.42 7.54
CA LEU A 57 15.11 -16.75 7.74
C LEU A 57 13.65 -16.82 7.27
N PRO A 58 13.22 -17.94 6.65
CA PRO A 58 11.84 -18.10 6.16
C PRO A 58 10.76 -17.90 7.23
N GLU A 59 11.06 -18.25 8.49
CA GLU A 59 10.18 -18.04 9.65
C GLU A 59 9.88 -16.57 9.96
N HIS A 60 10.69 -15.65 9.42
CA HIS A 60 10.53 -14.20 9.55
C HIS A 60 10.03 -13.54 8.25
N GLY A 61 9.47 -14.38 7.37
CA GLY A 61 8.69 -14.04 6.19
C GLY A 61 9.51 -13.97 4.91
N ILE A 62 9.01 -13.18 3.97
CA ILE A 62 9.47 -13.19 2.57
C ILE A 62 10.56 -12.14 2.29
N VAL A 63 11.24 -12.33 1.15
CA VAL A 63 12.04 -11.30 0.48
C VAL A 63 11.23 -10.76 -0.71
N PRO A 64 10.58 -9.59 -0.58
CA PRO A 64 9.72 -9.06 -1.64
C PRO A 64 10.55 -8.49 -2.79
N ARG A 65 10.12 -8.75 -4.02
CA ARG A 65 10.68 -8.14 -5.23
C ARG A 65 9.93 -6.86 -5.55
N PHE A 66 10.64 -5.74 -5.65
CA PHE A 66 10.06 -4.45 -6.01
C PHE A 66 10.71 -3.96 -7.31
N ASP A 67 9.89 -3.83 -8.36
CA ASP A 67 10.30 -3.23 -9.62
C ASP A 67 10.04 -1.72 -9.53
N GLU A 68 11.10 -0.93 -9.53
CA GLU A 68 11.02 0.52 -9.43
C GLU A 68 10.41 1.19 -10.66
N ARG A 69 10.51 0.55 -11.84
CA ARG A 69 10.00 1.09 -13.10
C ARG A 69 8.48 0.94 -13.17
N SER A 70 7.99 -0.27 -12.94
CA SER A 70 6.55 -0.54 -12.92
C SER A 70 5.89 -0.19 -11.59
N GLN A 71 6.69 0.11 -10.56
CA GLN A 71 6.26 0.23 -9.15
C GLN A 71 5.52 -1.02 -8.65
N LYS A 72 5.76 -2.18 -9.28
CA LYS A 72 5.12 -3.44 -8.93
C LYS A 72 5.88 -4.12 -7.81
N LEU A 73 5.14 -4.52 -6.78
CA LEU A 73 5.64 -5.30 -5.66
C LEU A 73 5.09 -6.73 -5.76
N THR A 74 6.00 -7.71 -5.67
CA THR A 74 5.66 -9.13 -5.71
C THR A 74 6.23 -9.84 -4.48
N PRO A 75 5.41 -10.48 -3.65
CA PRO A 75 3.94 -10.44 -3.66
C PRO A 75 3.40 -9.06 -3.25
N SER A 76 2.16 -8.76 -3.62
CA SER A 76 1.53 -7.47 -3.31
C SER A 76 1.32 -7.31 -1.81
N TRP A 77 1.29 -6.07 -1.30
CA TRP A 77 1.12 -5.79 0.14
C TRP A 77 -0.09 -6.44 0.81
N GLY A 78 -1.15 -6.74 0.04
CA GLY A 78 -2.38 -7.33 0.54
C GLY A 78 -2.35 -8.86 0.63
N SER A 79 -1.23 -9.48 0.29
CA SER A 79 -1.08 -10.93 0.33
C SER A 79 -0.78 -11.43 1.75
N SER A 80 -1.23 -12.64 2.10
CA SER A 80 -1.07 -13.23 3.43
C SER A 80 0.41 -13.42 3.83
N GLU A 81 1.31 -13.51 2.85
CA GLU A 81 2.75 -13.63 3.06
C GLU A 81 3.37 -12.42 3.79
N TRP A 82 2.68 -11.27 3.81
CA TRP A 82 3.13 -10.08 4.54
C TRP A 82 2.84 -10.11 6.03
N GLU A 83 1.92 -10.95 6.50
CA GLU A 83 1.51 -11.03 7.92
C GLU A 83 2.68 -11.47 8.82
N SER A 84 3.42 -12.49 8.36
CA SER A 84 4.62 -12.99 9.03
C SER A 84 5.86 -12.16 8.72
N ASN A 85 5.84 -11.30 7.70
CA ASN A 85 7.02 -10.59 7.23
C ASN A 85 7.54 -9.55 8.24
N LYS A 86 8.72 -9.85 8.81
CA LYS A 86 9.39 -8.99 9.78
C LYS A 86 10.64 -8.37 9.18
N TYR A 87 11.00 -7.22 9.73
CA TYR A 87 12.17 -6.44 9.36
C TYR A 87 12.98 -6.10 10.61
N ALA A 88 14.30 -6.18 10.49
CA ALA A 88 15.22 -5.84 11.55
C ALA A 88 15.29 -4.33 11.80
N CYS A 89 15.10 -3.91 13.05
CA CYS A 89 15.41 -2.57 13.50
C CYS A 89 16.64 -2.59 14.40
N CYS A 90 17.80 -2.23 13.85
CA CYS A 90 19.07 -2.13 14.60
C CYS A 90 19.13 -0.95 15.58
N GLY A 91 18.04 -0.18 15.72
CA GLY A 91 17.92 0.86 16.76
C GLY A 91 17.39 0.33 18.08
N CYS A 92 16.43 -0.61 18.04
CA CYS A 92 15.87 -1.26 19.24
C CYS A 92 16.23 -2.74 19.33
N MET A 93 17.05 -3.24 18.40
CA MET A 93 17.50 -4.62 18.31
C MET A 93 16.36 -5.64 18.28
N LYS A 94 15.28 -5.33 17.56
CA LYS A 94 14.08 -6.17 17.43
C LYS A 94 13.71 -6.38 15.97
N LEU A 95 13.19 -7.57 15.67
CA LEU A 95 12.40 -7.82 14.47
C LEU A 95 11.02 -7.21 14.69
N ARG A 96 10.55 -6.41 13.73
CA ARG A 96 9.25 -5.72 13.78
C ARG A 96 8.46 -6.01 12.52
N THR A 97 7.13 -5.93 12.59
CA THR A 97 6.26 -6.04 11.42
C THR A 97 6.65 -5.01 10.37
N HIS A 98 6.42 -5.32 9.10
CA HIS A 98 6.61 -4.35 8.00
C HIS A 98 5.85 -3.04 8.23
N MET A 99 4.70 -3.10 8.92
CA MET A 99 3.87 -1.95 9.31
C MET A 99 4.58 -0.95 10.24
N MET A 100 5.63 -1.37 10.96
CA MET A 100 6.43 -0.53 11.84
C MET A 100 7.59 0.18 11.11
N PHE A 101 7.62 0.16 9.78
CA PHE A 101 8.60 0.88 8.98
C PHE A 101 7.89 1.70 7.91
N ASP A 102 8.53 2.81 7.52
CA ASP A 102 8.06 3.60 6.40
C ASP A 102 8.38 2.92 5.05
N ASN A 103 7.62 3.22 4.00
CA ASN A 103 7.87 2.64 2.67
C ASN A 103 9.27 2.94 2.14
N HIS A 104 9.85 4.11 2.45
CA HIS A 104 11.21 4.42 2.03
C HIS A 104 12.25 3.53 2.73
N ALA A 105 11.98 3.07 3.94
CA ALA A 105 12.84 2.23 4.75
C ALA A 105 12.78 0.76 4.34
N ILE A 106 11.71 0.31 3.65
CA ILE A 106 11.58 -1.10 3.25
C ILE A 106 11.49 -1.33 1.75
N LEU A 107 11.29 -0.29 0.91
CA LEU A 107 11.26 -0.41 -0.54
C LEU A 107 12.48 0.20 -1.25
N ARG A 108 13.25 1.10 -0.62
CA ARG A 108 14.49 1.62 -1.25
C ARG A 108 15.55 0.52 -1.31
N ARG A 109 16.24 0.38 -2.45
CA ARG A 109 17.33 -0.59 -2.70
C ARG A 109 18.19 -0.84 -1.46
N LEU A 110 18.81 0.21 -0.92
CA LEU A 110 19.77 0.10 0.18
C LEU A 110 19.20 -0.49 1.49
N PHE A 111 17.88 -0.42 1.72
CA PHE A 111 17.25 -0.84 2.98
C PHE A 111 16.31 -2.05 2.83
N ARG A 112 16.03 -2.47 1.59
CA ARG A 112 15.27 -3.69 1.27
C ARG A 112 15.98 -4.93 1.80
N LYS A 113 15.21 -6.02 2.00
CA LYS A 113 15.81 -7.33 2.19
C LYS A 113 16.56 -7.73 0.90
N PRO A 114 17.82 -8.18 0.98
CA PRO A 114 18.57 -8.66 -0.19
C PRO A 114 17.90 -9.90 -0.82
N PRO A 115 17.83 -9.98 -2.15
CA PRO A 115 17.40 -11.18 -2.83
C PRO A 115 18.40 -12.33 -2.59
N PRO A 116 17.95 -13.60 -2.59
CA PRO A 116 18.84 -14.74 -2.55
C PRO A 116 19.92 -14.67 -3.65
N GLY A 117 21.15 -15.02 -3.31
CA GLY A 117 22.30 -14.95 -4.23
C GLY A 117 22.95 -13.56 -4.36
N SER A 118 22.39 -12.52 -3.74
CA SER A 118 23.05 -11.22 -3.68
C SER A 118 24.26 -11.25 -2.74
N VAL A 119 25.17 -10.28 -2.89
CA VAL A 119 26.35 -10.12 -2.03
C VAL A 119 25.93 -9.98 -0.56
N GLU A 120 24.89 -9.19 -0.31
CA GLU A 120 24.37 -8.94 1.05
C GLU A 120 23.60 -10.13 1.65
N ALA A 121 23.05 -11.02 0.82
CA ALA A 121 22.48 -12.28 1.30
C ALA A 121 23.61 -13.25 1.70
N SER A 122 24.66 -13.36 0.89
CA SER A 122 25.84 -14.18 1.19
C SER A 122 26.60 -13.67 2.43
N ASN A 123 26.74 -12.36 2.59
CA ASN A 123 27.36 -11.77 3.79
C ASN A 123 26.58 -12.07 5.08
N ALA A 124 25.29 -12.41 4.99
CA ALA A 124 24.49 -12.74 6.16
C ALA A 124 24.68 -14.19 6.65
N THR A 125 25.34 -15.04 5.86
CA THR A 125 25.57 -16.47 6.21
C THR A 125 26.85 -16.71 7.00
N THR A 126 27.76 -15.74 7.03
CA THR A 126 29.08 -15.91 7.65
C THR A 126 29.35 -14.74 8.58
N THR A 127 29.86 -15.03 9.78
CA THR A 127 30.28 -13.97 10.69
C THR A 127 31.52 -13.24 10.17
N ASP A 128 31.56 -11.94 10.43
CA ASP A 128 32.72 -11.10 10.14
C ASP A 128 33.64 -10.94 11.38
N TRP A 129 33.41 -11.75 12.41
CA TRP A 129 34.11 -11.77 13.68
C TRP A 129 35.58 -12.19 13.50
N GLU A 130 36.46 -11.49 14.21
CA GLU A 130 37.90 -11.77 14.22
C GLU A 130 38.42 -11.81 15.66
N PRO A 131 39.42 -12.67 15.95
CA PRO A 131 40.05 -12.79 17.27
C PRO A 131 41.04 -11.65 17.51
N LEU A 132 40.54 -10.42 17.46
CA LEU A 132 41.31 -9.19 17.65
C LEU A 132 40.84 -8.48 18.93
N GLU A 133 41.75 -7.69 19.50
CA GLU A 133 41.40 -6.69 20.51
C GLU A 133 40.27 -5.77 20.01
N LEU A 134 39.38 -5.35 20.92
CA LEU A 134 38.16 -4.62 20.55
C LEU A 134 38.42 -3.37 19.68
N SER A 135 39.49 -2.63 19.97
CA SER A 135 39.87 -1.43 19.22
C SER A 135 40.42 -1.75 17.82
N ALA A 136 41.07 -2.90 17.64
CA ALA A 136 41.54 -3.37 16.35
C ALA A 136 40.38 -3.94 15.52
N ARG A 137 39.50 -4.73 16.15
CA ARG A 137 38.28 -5.24 15.53
C ARG A 137 37.38 -4.11 15.03
N TRP A 138 37.21 -3.05 15.83
CA TRP A 138 36.42 -1.89 15.41
C TRP A 138 37.04 -1.14 14.22
N ARG A 139 38.37 -0.98 14.18
CA ARG A 139 39.07 -0.40 13.02
C ARG A 139 38.84 -1.22 11.77
N HIS A 140 38.99 -2.54 11.84
CA HIS A 140 38.71 -3.45 10.72
C HIS A 140 37.25 -3.35 10.23
N ILE A 141 36.28 -3.29 11.14
CA ILE A 141 34.87 -3.09 10.78
C ILE A 141 34.69 -1.75 10.05
N GLN A 142 35.34 -0.68 10.51
CA GLN A 142 35.29 0.63 9.86
C GLN A 142 35.96 0.63 8.48
N ASP A 143 37.11 -0.03 8.34
CA ASP A 143 37.85 -0.13 7.08
C ASP A 143 37.04 -0.92 6.04
N ARG A 144 36.45 -2.06 6.43
CA ARG A 144 35.51 -2.81 5.57
C ARG A 144 34.29 -1.98 5.18
N ALA A 145 33.73 -1.22 6.12
CA ALA A 145 32.60 -0.34 5.82
C ALA A 145 32.99 0.79 4.86
N ALA A 146 34.23 1.30 4.93
CA ALA A 146 34.76 2.29 4.00
C ALA A 146 34.97 1.70 2.59
N GLN A 147 35.56 0.50 2.49
CA GLN A 147 35.71 -0.23 1.23
C GLN A 147 34.35 -0.54 0.60
N ALA A 148 33.40 -1.06 1.38
CA ALA A 148 32.04 -1.33 0.89
C ALA A 148 31.34 -0.05 0.39
N LYS A 149 31.60 1.11 1.03
CA LYS A 149 31.07 2.40 0.58
C LYS A 149 31.70 2.84 -0.74
N GLU A 150 33.00 2.61 -0.93
CA GLU A 150 33.70 2.89 -2.19
C GLU A 150 33.15 2.03 -3.33
N GLU A 151 33.01 0.72 -3.11
CA GLU A 151 32.42 -0.21 -4.09
C GLU A 151 30.97 0.15 -4.43
N LEU A 152 30.18 0.54 -3.43
CA LEU A 152 28.82 1.05 -3.63
C LEU A 152 28.81 2.29 -4.54
N GLU A 153 29.77 3.20 -4.37
CA GLU A 153 29.87 4.42 -5.18
C GLU A 153 30.33 4.11 -6.60
N LYS A 154 31.31 3.20 -6.79
CA LYS A 154 31.70 2.70 -8.12
C LYS A 154 30.51 2.09 -8.86
N CYS A 155 29.70 1.29 -8.16
CA CYS A 155 28.47 0.74 -8.72
C CYS A 155 27.50 1.86 -9.11
N ARG A 156 27.27 2.86 -8.25
CA ARG A 156 26.38 3.99 -8.57
C ARG A 156 26.82 4.80 -9.78
N VAL A 157 28.10 5.09 -9.90
CA VAL A 157 28.67 5.79 -11.06
C VAL A 157 28.44 4.98 -12.33
N ARG A 158 28.74 3.67 -12.30
CA ARG A 158 28.49 2.76 -13.42
C ARG A 158 27.02 2.79 -13.87
N VAL A 159 26.09 2.78 -12.90
CA VAL A 159 24.65 2.88 -13.18
C VAL A 159 24.24 4.21 -13.80
N ALA A 160 24.84 5.31 -13.33
CA ALA A 160 24.53 6.66 -13.81
C ALA A 160 25.09 6.91 -15.23
N ASP A 161 26.23 6.34 -15.55
CA ASP A 161 26.90 6.53 -16.85
C ASP A 161 26.45 5.53 -17.92
N TRP A 162 25.87 4.40 -17.52
CA TRP A 162 25.38 3.36 -18.43
C TRP A 162 24.44 3.86 -19.55
N PRO A 163 23.44 4.74 -19.31
CA PRO A 163 22.60 5.26 -20.38
C PRO A 163 23.39 5.98 -21.49
N ARG A 164 24.52 6.61 -21.16
CA ARG A 164 25.38 7.29 -22.13
C ARG A 164 26.20 6.30 -22.94
N GLU A 165 26.82 5.31 -22.27
CA GLU A 165 27.58 4.25 -22.95
C GLU A 165 26.68 3.45 -23.91
N TYR A 166 25.46 3.12 -23.48
CA TYR A 166 24.48 2.44 -24.33
C TYR A 166 24.06 3.28 -25.54
N ALA A 167 23.81 4.58 -25.37
CA ALA A 167 23.45 5.48 -26.47
C ALA A 167 24.58 5.63 -27.51
N MET A 168 25.84 5.46 -27.09
CA MET A 168 26.99 5.45 -28.00
C MET A 168 27.12 4.13 -28.78
N LEU A 169 26.75 3.00 -28.17
CA LEU A 169 26.83 1.66 -28.78
C LEU A 169 25.61 1.32 -29.64
N ASN A 170 24.46 1.96 -29.39
CA ASN A 170 23.20 1.72 -30.09
C ASN A 170 22.59 3.06 -30.53
N PRO A 171 22.87 3.54 -31.76
CA PRO A 171 22.26 4.77 -32.26
C PRO A 171 20.73 4.61 -32.28
N VAL A 172 20.06 5.56 -31.64
CA VAL A 172 18.62 5.56 -31.32
C VAL A 172 17.76 5.22 -32.55
N PRO A 173 16.97 4.14 -32.55
CA PRO A 173 15.81 4.07 -33.43
C PRO A 173 14.78 5.07 -32.91
N HIS A 174 14.18 5.86 -33.82
CA HIS A 174 13.07 6.83 -33.69
C HIS A 174 12.64 7.25 -32.27
N PRO A 175 12.38 8.54 -31.96
CA PRO A 175 11.91 9.02 -30.64
C PRO A 175 10.60 8.40 -30.08
N PHE A 176 9.96 7.47 -30.81
CA PHE A 176 8.80 6.67 -30.38
C PHE A 176 9.07 5.16 -30.39
N ALA A 177 10.29 4.71 -30.70
CA ALA A 177 10.66 3.31 -30.61
C ALA A 177 10.60 2.88 -29.14
N ARG A 178 10.00 1.72 -28.89
CA ARG A 178 10.02 1.12 -27.55
C ARG A 178 11.47 0.90 -27.15
N VAL A 179 11.90 1.50 -26.03
CA VAL A 179 13.19 1.22 -25.41
C VAL A 179 13.32 -0.30 -25.24
N PRO A 180 14.37 -0.94 -25.77
CA PRO A 180 14.53 -2.40 -25.70
C PRO A 180 14.43 -2.94 -24.26
N GLN A 181 13.97 -4.18 -24.12
CA GLN A 181 13.85 -4.92 -22.85
C GLN A 181 15.21 -5.23 -22.17
N TYR A 182 16.34 -4.80 -22.73
CA TYR A 182 17.71 -5.08 -22.28
C TYR A 182 18.12 -4.38 -20.96
N HIS A 183 17.19 -3.68 -20.30
CA HIS A 183 17.43 -3.05 -18.99
C HIS A 183 17.37 -4.02 -17.80
N ASP A 184 16.90 -5.26 -18.01
CA ASP A 184 16.67 -6.20 -16.91
C ASP A 184 17.97 -6.79 -16.34
N ASP A 185 19.00 -7.04 -17.17
CA ASP A 185 20.29 -7.58 -16.73
C ASP A 185 21.05 -6.61 -15.82
N ILE A 186 21.02 -5.31 -16.17
CA ILE A 186 21.64 -4.26 -15.37
C ILE A 186 20.88 -4.06 -14.08
N ASN A 187 19.55 -4.05 -14.13
CA ASN A 187 18.75 -4.01 -12.91
C ASN A 187 19.05 -5.23 -12.02
N HIS A 188 19.33 -6.40 -12.60
CA HIS A 188 19.72 -7.59 -11.85
C HIS A 188 21.09 -7.43 -11.18
N GLU A 189 22.12 -6.96 -11.89
CA GLU A 189 23.46 -6.69 -11.32
C GLU A 189 23.38 -5.63 -10.21
N ILE A 190 22.63 -4.55 -10.45
CA ILE A 190 22.39 -3.52 -9.44
C ILE A 190 21.65 -4.08 -8.23
N GLU A 191 20.63 -4.91 -8.45
CA GLU A 191 19.90 -5.53 -7.35
C GLU A 191 20.81 -6.47 -6.55
N ALA A 192 21.70 -7.21 -7.21
CA ALA A 192 22.63 -8.13 -6.57
C ALA A 192 23.70 -7.43 -5.70
N HIS A 193 24.05 -6.17 -5.99
CA HIS A 193 25.13 -5.45 -5.30
C HIS A 193 24.66 -4.32 -4.38
N LEU A 194 23.58 -3.61 -4.71
CA LEU A 194 23.13 -2.46 -3.91
C LEU A 194 22.07 -2.83 -2.88
N VAL A 195 21.33 -3.92 -3.09
CA VAL A 195 20.16 -4.20 -2.25
C VAL A 195 20.56 -4.68 -0.87
N GLY A 196 20.09 -3.97 0.14
CA GLY A 196 20.25 -4.34 1.54
C GLY A 196 21.56 -3.89 2.20
N THR A 197 22.46 -3.24 1.48
CA THR A 197 23.79 -2.77 1.95
C THR A 197 23.73 -1.81 3.14
N SER A 198 22.59 -1.13 3.34
CA SER A 198 22.38 -0.20 4.45
C SER A 198 21.29 -0.64 5.42
N ARG A 199 20.86 -1.92 5.43
CA ARG A 199 19.83 -2.43 6.36
C ARG A 199 20.18 -2.18 7.83
N HIS A 200 21.46 -2.23 8.20
CA HIS A 200 21.94 -1.93 9.54
C HIS A 200 21.59 -0.48 10.00
N LYS A 201 21.33 0.44 9.07
CA LYS A 201 20.90 1.83 9.34
C LYS A 201 19.38 1.98 9.43
N ARG A 202 18.61 0.95 9.06
CA ARG A 202 17.15 0.99 9.10
C ARG A 202 16.64 1.13 10.54
N ARG A 203 15.62 1.95 10.73
CA ARG A 203 15.00 2.21 12.04
C ARG A 203 13.48 2.12 11.89
N CYS A 204 12.82 1.44 12.83
CA CYS A 204 11.37 1.42 12.89
C CYS A 204 10.83 2.78 13.31
N VAL A 205 9.55 3.02 13.06
CA VAL A 205 8.86 4.29 13.32
C VAL A 205 9.01 4.73 14.79
N GLU A 206 8.96 3.81 15.74
CA GLU A 206 9.16 4.12 17.16
C GLU A 206 10.59 4.57 17.49
N CYS A 207 11.60 3.92 16.91
CA CYS A 207 12.99 4.34 17.10
C CYS A 207 13.27 5.71 16.48
N GLN A 208 12.68 5.97 15.31
CA GLN A 208 12.81 7.25 14.66
C GLN A 208 12.07 8.35 15.46
N ARG A 209 10.88 8.08 16.04
CA ARG A 209 10.16 8.97 16.97
C ARG A 209 11.03 9.37 18.16
N ARG A 210 11.57 8.38 18.88
CA ARG A 210 12.41 8.61 20.09
C ARG A 210 13.68 9.42 19.81
N ARG A 211 14.18 9.40 18.58
CA ARG A 211 15.36 10.17 18.14
C ARG A 211 15.03 11.60 17.71
N GLY A 212 13.76 12.01 17.72
CA GLY A 212 13.33 13.33 17.28
C GLY A 212 13.32 13.53 15.77
N ASN A 213 13.43 12.45 14.98
CA ASN A 213 13.51 12.52 13.51
C ASN A 213 12.18 12.91 12.83
N TRP A 214 11.08 13.05 13.58
CA TRP A 214 9.75 13.45 13.09
C TRP A 214 9.66 14.94 12.70
N SER A 215 10.66 15.74 13.06
CA SER A 215 10.63 17.20 12.88
C SER A 215 10.97 17.68 11.45
N ARG A 216 11.19 16.77 10.49
CA ARG A 216 11.56 17.12 9.11
C ARG A 216 10.29 17.18 8.23
N PRO A 217 9.93 18.36 7.67
CA PRO A 217 8.66 18.59 6.97
C PRO A 217 8.37 17.62 5.81
N ASN A 218 9.42 17.06 5.19
CA ASN A 218 9.27 16.23 3.99
C ASN A 218 9.29 14.72 4.26
N SER A 219 9.49 14.28 5.51
CA SER A 219 9.68 12.85 5.82
C SER A 219 8.44 12.18 6.43
N HIS A 220 7.65 12.93 7.21
CA HIS A 220 6.50 12.39 7.94
C HIS A 220 5.34 13.39 7.92
N PRO A 221 4.10 12.93 7.69
CA PRO A 221 2.93 13.81 7.61
C PRO A 221 2.37 14.24 8.97
N GLY A 222 2.86 13.69 10.09
CA GLY A 222 2.30 13.94 11.43
C GLY A 222 3.02 15.07 12.21
N SER A 223 2.39 15.53 13.28
CA SER A 223 2.98 16.51 14.19
C SER A 223 3.79 15.84 15.30
N LYS A 224 4.43 16.64 16.19
CA LYS A 224 5.09 16.10 17.39
C LYS A 224 4.07 15.52 18.37
N GLU A 225 2.88 16.12 18.44
CA GLU A 225 1.77 15.72 19.30
C GLU A 225 1.03 14.49 18.78
N ALA A 226 0.96 14.30 17.46
CA ALA A 226 0.40 13.13 16.81
C ALA A 226 1.37 12.59 15.74
N PRO A 227 2.41 11.83 16.17
CA PRO A 227 3.38 11.25 15.24
C PRO A 227 2.69 10.31 14.25
N ALA A 228 2.83 10.59 12.96
CA ALA A 228 2.30 9.76 11.88
C ALA A 228 3.41 9.34 10.90
N ALA A 229 3.34 8.15 10.34
CA ALA A 229 4.24 7.67 9.30
C ALA A 229 3.46 7.01 8.15
N LYS A 230 3.97 7.18 6.93
CA LYS A 230 3.50 6.43 5.76
C LYS A 230 3.82 4.96 5.97
N SER A 231 2.82 4.10 5.89
CA SER A 231 2.97 2.64 5.90
C SER A 231 2.81 2.13 4.46
N ARG A 232 2.28 0.93 4.28
CA ARG A 232 2.06 0.27 2.98
C ARG A 232 1.01 0.96 2.10
N GLN A 233 1.02 0.62 0.82
CA GLN A 233 -0.06 0.98 -0.11
C GLN A 233 -0.89 -0.25 -0.44
N LEU A 234 -2.20 -0.17 -0.21
CA LEU A 234 -3.14 -1.23 -0.53
C LEU A 234 -4.13 -0.77 -1.59
N LYS A 235 -4.73 -1.73 -2.29
CA LYS A 235 -5.90 -1.47 -3.13
C LYS A 235 -7.16 -1.68 -2.31
N PHE A 236 -8.10 -0.76 -2.42
CA PHE A 236 -9.41 -0.86 -1.78
C PHE A 236 -10.52 -0.69 -2.81
N PRO A 237 -11.56 -1.53 -2.79
CA PRO A 237 -12.71 -1.37 -3.68
C PRO A 237 -13.47 -0.06 -3.44
N SER A 238 -13.41 0.46 -2.21
CA SER A 238 -14.13 1.66 -1.76
C SER A 238 -13.38 2.35 -0.60
N MET A 239 -13.78 3.57 -0.27
CA MET A 239 -13.21 4.30 0.87
C MET A 239 -13.61 3.69 2.21
N TRP A 240 -14.83 3.17 2.36
CA TRP A 240 -15.27 2.55 3.61
C TRP A 240 -14.50 1.26 3.91
N GLU A 241 -14.12 0.46 2.92
CA GLU A 241 -13.34 -0.78 3.14
C GLU A 241 -11.94 -0.50 3.68
N ARG A 242 -11.37 0.65 3.34
CA ARG A 242 -10.11 1.11 3.94
C ARG A 242 -10.25 1.38 5.43
N HIS A 243 -11.36 1.99 5.83
CA HIS A 243 -11.58 2.42 7.19
C HIS A 243 -12.17 1.32 8.07
N PHE A 244 -12.98 0.43 7.50
CA PHE A 244 -13.67 -0.64 8.21
C PHE A 244 -13.55 -1.97 7.44
N PRO A 245 -12.34 -2.54 7.35
CA PRO A 245 -12.07 -3.69 6.49
C PRO A 245 -12.87 -4.95 6.90
N GLY A 246 -13.77 -5.42 6.05
CA GLY A 246 -14.64 -6.56 6.33
C GLY A 246 -15.72 -6.29 7.38
N LEU A 247 -16.11 -5.02 7.61
CA LEU A 247 -17.32 -4.67 8.36
C LEU A 247 -18.58 -5.17 7.63
N VAL A 248 -18.59 -5.03 6.30
CA VAL A 248 -19.69 -5.47 5.45
C VAL A 248 -19.19 -6.52 4.48
N GLU A 249 -20.02 -7.53 4.20
CA GLU A 249 -19.76 -8.51 3.14
C GLU A 249 -19.70 -7.81 1.78
N ARG A 250 -18.57 -7.94 1.08
CA ARG A 250 -18.37 -7.29 -0.21
C ARG A 250 -19.29 -7.89 -1.27
N LEU A 251 -19.68 -7.08 -2.24
CA LEU A 251 -20.28 -7.60 -3.46
C LEU A 251 -19.31 -8.60 -4.11
N PRO A 252 -19.82 -9.74 -4.63
CA PRO A 252 -19.03 -10.66 -5.41
C PRO A 252 -18.33 -9.94 -6.58
N PRO A 253 -17.09 -10.31 -6.96
CA PRO A 253 -16.35 -9.61 -8.00
C PRO A 253 -17.11 -9.42 -9.32
N GLU A 254 -17.92 -10.39 -9.73
CA GLU A 254 -18.78 -10.36 -10.91
C GLU A 254 -19.95 -9.36 -10.81
N SER A 255 -20.26 -8.90 -9.60
CA SER A 255 -21.31 -7.92 -9.32
C SER A 255 -20.77 -6.52 -9.07
N VAL A 256 -19.44 -6.32 -9.18
CA VAL A 256 -18.80 -5.02 -8.98
C VAL A 256 -18.63 -4.33 -10.33
N PRO A 257 -19.21 -3.14 -10.56
CA PRO A 257 -18.99 -2.39 -11.79
C PRO A 257 -17.53 -1.93 -11.89
N ARG A 258 -17.00 -1.80 -13.11
CA ARG A 258 -15.67 -1.23 -13.33
C ARG A 258 -15.64 0.21 -12.85
N ILE A 259 -14.56 0.59 -12.17
CA ILE A 259 -14.35 1.97 -11.70
C ILE A 259 -13.61 2.72 -12.80
N TRP A 260 -14.20 3.79 -13.33
CA TRP A 260 -13.53 4.66 -14.29
C TRP A 260 -13.24 6.00 -13.63
N ARG A 261 -11.98 6.20 -13.24
CA ARG A 261 -11.46 7.53 -12.92
C ARG A 261 -10.66 8.02 -14.12
N ALA A 262 -10.75 9.32 -14.40
CA ALA A 262 -10.38 10.05 -15.62
C ALA A 262 -9.10 9.64 -16.38
N LEU A 263 -8.21 8.78 -15.85
CA LEU A 263 -6.96 8.37 -16.46
C LEU A 263 -6.55 6.89 -16.24
N ARG A 264 -7.32 6.03 -15.53
CA ARG A 264 -6.97 4.60 -15.35
C ARG A 264 -8.20 3.71 -15.16
N GLU A 265 -8.29 2.66 -15.97
CA GLU A 265 -9.12 1.50 -15.70
C GLU A 265 -8.47 0.69 -14.57
N SER A 266 -9.22 0.36 -13.52
CA SER A 266 -8.79 -0.59 -12.49
C SER A 266 -9.98 -1.41 -12.05
N THR A 267 -9.90 -2.71 -12.29
CA THR A 267 -10.84 -3.73 -11.75
C THR A 267 -10.58 -4.02 -10.28
N ASP A 268 -9.38 -3.69 -9.78
CA ASP A 268 -8.89 -4.19 -8.49
C ASP A 268 -9.03 -3.16 -7.36
N GLY A 269 -9.71 -2.03 -7.61
CA GLY A 269 -9.92 -0.94 -6.64
C GLY A 269 -8.92 0.22 -6.74
N ILE A 270 -8.99 1.09 -5.73
CA ILE A 270 -8.25 2.34 -5.58
C ILE A 270 -6.97 2.09 -4.78
N GLN A 271 -5.81 2.38 -5.38
CA GLN A 271 -4.53 2.31 -4.69
C GLN A 271 -4.41 3.47 -3.70
N LEU A 272 -4.37 3.17 -2.40
CA LEU A 272 -4.30 4.15 -1.33
C LEU A 272 -3.12 3.88 -0.40
N SER A 273 -2.44 4.94 0.00
CA SER A 273 -1.40 4.86 1.02
C SER A 273 -2.03 4.83 2.41
N LEU A 274 -1.66 3.84 3.21
CA LEU A 274 -2.02 3.75 4.62
C LEU A 274 -1.02 4.50 5.49
N TYR A 275 -1.47 4.88 6.67
CA TYR A 275 -0.68 5.61 7.65
C TYR A 275 -0.83 4.96 9.01
N VAL A 276 0.23 5.01 9.79
CA VAL A 276 0.27 4.56 11.18
C VAL A 276 0.51 5.76 12.07
N LEU A 277 -0.25 5.86 13.15
CA LEU A 277 -0.24 6.97 14.09
C LEU A 277 0.02 6.45 15.50
N CYS A 278 0.81 7.19 16.26
CA CYS A 278 1.03 6.92 17.67
C CYS A 278 -0.02 7.63 18.50
N CYS A 279 -0.80 6.89 19.29
CA CYS A 279 -1.79 7.49 20.17
C CYS A 279 -1.10 8.23 21.33
N PRO A 280 -1.41 9.53 21.57
CA PRO A 280 -0.75 10.31 22.61
C PRO A 280 -1.11 9.86 24.04
N SER A 281 -2.20 9.09 24.22
CA SER A 281 -2.62 8.60 25.54
C SER A 281 -1.99 7.26 25.92
N CYS A 282 -1.86 6.32 24.97
CA CYS A 282 -1.36 4.96 25.26
C CYS A 282 -0.01 4.62 24.58
N ASP A 283 0.62 5.58 23.89
CA ASP A 283 1.90 5.41 23.19
C ASP A 283 1.94 4.24 22.18
N THR A 284 0.76 3.77 21.74
CA THR A 284 0.64 2.62 20.84
C THR A 284 0.46 3.09 19.40
N TRP A 285 1.21 2.47 18.49
CA TRP A 285 1.06 2.67 17.06
C TRP A 285 -0.13 1.86 16.53
N GLN A 286 -1.04 2.53 15.83
CA GLN A 286 -2.21 1.93 15.20
C GLN A 286 -2.38 2.51 13.80
N GLU A 287 -3.11 1.82 12.94
CA GLU A 287 -3.51 2.39 11.65
C GLU A 287 -4.38 3.63 11.85
N HIS A 288 -4.30 4.57 10.91
CA HIS A 288 -5.06 5.82 10.92
C HIS A 288 -6.56 5.64 11.15
N SER A 289 -7.13 4.56 10.63
CA SER A 289 -8.56 4.24 10.79
C SER A 289 -8.97 4.01 12.26
N ALA A 290 -8.02 3.83 13.19
CA ALA A 290 -8.30 3.77 14.64
C ALA A 290 -8.61 5.14 15.27
N PHE A 291 -8.49 6.25 14.53
CA PHE A 291 -8.43 7.60 15.09
C PHE A 291 -9.61 8.52 14.74
N ARG A 292 -10.70 8.00 14.15
CA ARG A 292 -11.90 8.80 13.79
C ARG A 292 -11.61 10.03 12.92
N GLU A 293 -10.45 10.05 12.28
CA GLU A 293 -10.09 11.03 11.27
C GLU A 293 -10.26 10.33 9.91
N TRP A 294 -11.17 10.85 9.10
CA TRP A 294 -11.55 10.25 7.82
C TRP A 294 -10.93 11.00 6.65
N SER A 295 -10.53 12.26 6.85
CA SER A 295 -9.93 13.10 5.83
C SER A 295 -8.41 13.00 5.83
N LEU A 296 -7.88 12.29 4.84
CA LEU A 296 -6.44 12.16 4.63
C LEU A 296 -5.80 13.42 4.06
N TYR A 297 -6.61 14.36 3.57
CA TYR A 297 -6.11 15.63 3.05
C TYR A 297 -5.31 16.40 4.10
N GLN A 298 -5.61 16.19 5.39
CA GLN A 298 -4.83 16.73 6.49
C GLN A 298 -3.37 16.20 6.53
N PHE A 299 -3.11 15.01 5.98
CA PHE A 299 -1.79 14.36 6.00
C PHE A 299 -1.08 14.34 4.63
N GLY A 300 -1.75 14.79 3.56
CA GLY A 300 -1.30 14.59 2.17
C GLY A 300 -0.97 15.86 1.40
N PHE A 301 -1.67 16.98 1.64
CA PHE A 301 -1.51 18.21 0.85
C PHE A 301 -1.77 19.45 1.70
N GLY A 302 -0.68 20.11 2.12
CA GLY A 302 -0.74 21.34 2.91
C GLY A 302 -0.96 21.07 4.39
N SER A 303 -0.13 21.70 5.22
CA SER A 303 -0.16 21.80 6.68
C SER A 303 -1.32 21.04 7.36
N PRO A 304 -1.06 19.93 8.10
CA PRO A 304 -2.09 19.33 8.93
C PRO A 304 -2.69 20.43 9.80
N LYS A 305 -3.97 20.75 9.56
CA LYS A 305 -4.71 21.55 10.53
C LYS A 305 -4.62 20.74 11.82
N ARG A 306 -4.08 21.34 12.89
CA ARG A 306 -4.07 20.70 14.20
C ARG A 306 -5.48 20.16 14.46
N PRO A 307 -5.65 18.86 14.74
CA PRO A 307 -6.94 18.39 15.21
C PRO A 307 -7.29 19.23 16.45
N LYS A 308 -8.55 19.70 16.52
CA LYS A 308 -9.02 20.58 17.61
C LYS A 308 -8.94 19.87 18.97
N ASP A 309 -8.90 18.55 18.96
CA ASP A 309 -8.78 17.66 20.11
C ASP A 309 -7.59 16.70 19.94
N PRO A 310 -7.01 16.18 21.05
CA PRO A 310 -5.99 15.15 20.95
C PRO A 310 -6.55 13.94 20.19
N LEU A 311 -5.85 13.56 19.12
CA LEU A 311 -6.26 12.46 18.26
C LEU A 311 -6.07 11.11 19.00
N LEU A 312 -7.11 10.66 19.71
CA LEU A 312 -7.08 9.43 20.50
C LEU A 312 -7.51 8.21 19.68
N CYS A 313 -6.87 7.06 19.90
CA CYS A 313 -7.37 5.79 19.36
C CYS A 313 -8.73 5.45 19.98
N ASN A 314 -9.53 4.61 19.33
CA ASN A 314 -10.88 4.25 19.78
C ASN A 314 -10.96 3.78 21.25
N ARG A 315 -9.97 2.99 21.73
CA ARG A 315 -9.91 2.56 23.13
C ARG A 315 -9.64 3.72 24.11
N CYS A 316 -8.68 4.59 23.79
CA CYS A 316 -8.36 5.75 24.62
C CYS A 316 -9.49 6.78 24.60
N HIS A 317 -10.18 6.92 23.47
CA HIS A 317 -11.35 7.78 23.36
C HIS A 317 -12.47 7.32 24.31
N LEU A 318 -12.76 6.02 24.29
CA LEU A 318 -13.74 5.41 25.19
C LEU A 318 -13.35 5.59 26.66
N ALA A 319 -12.07 5.38 26.98
CA ALA A 319 -11.56 5.57 28.35
C ALA A 319 -11.62 7.03 28.82
N ALA A 320 -11.37 7.98 27.92
CA ALA A 320 -11.37 9.41 28.24
C ALA A 320 -12.78 9.98 28.46
N HIS A 321 -13.75 9.58 27.64
CA HIS A 321 -15.12 10.11 27.70
C HIS A 321 -16.06 9.26 28.57
N GLN A 322 -15.73 7.99 28.79
CA GLN A 322 -16.58 7.02 29.50
C GLN A 322 -17.99 6.87 28.90
N ASP A 323 -18.15 7.24 27.63
CA ASP A 323 -19.41 7.21 26.90
C ASP A 323 -19.26 6.33 25.64
N PRO A 324 -19.68 5.05 25.70
CA PRO A 324 -19.68 4.17 24.54
C PRO A 324 -20.69 4.60 23.47
N ASP A 325 -21.78 5.28 23.85
CA ASP A 325 -22.82 5.68 22.91
C ASP A 325 -22.34 6.87 22.07
N LEU A 326 -21.59 7.81 22.65
CA LEU A 326 -20.89 8.86 21.90
C LEU A 326 -19.94 8.28 20.85
N LEU A 327 -19.06 7.35 21.25
CA LEU A 327 -18.11 6.73 20.32
C LEU A 327 -18.84 5.93 19.22
N ALA A 328 -19.93 5.25 19.57
CA ALA A 328 -20.77 4.54 18.61
C ALA A 328 -21.36 5.50 17.56
N GLN A 329 -21.89 6.64 18.00
CA GLN A 329 -22.45 7.67 17.12
C GLN A 329 -21.40 8.22 16.15
N GLU A 330 -20.22 8.59 16.64
CA GLU A 330 -19.14 9.13 15.81
C GLU A 330 -18.67 8.13 14.75
N LEU A 331 -18.45 6.87 15.15
CA LEU A 331 -18.01 5.82 14.23
C LEU A 331 -19.06 5.50 13.18
N THR A 332 -20.34 5.39 13.59
CA THR A 332 -21.44 5.10 12.67
C THR A 332 -21.70 6.26 11.73
N MET A 333 -21.63 7.51 12.20
CA MET A 333 -21.75 8.69 11.34
C MET A 333 -20.64 8.73 10.28
N GLY A 334 -19.39 8.47 10.67
CA GLY A 334 -18.26 8.40 9.73
C GLY A 334 -18.41 7.28 8.70
N ALA A 335 -18.91 6.11 9.11
CA ALA A 335 -19.22 5.03 8.19
C ALA A 335 -20.35 5.43 7.22
N LEU A 336 -21.46 5.98 7.73
CA LEU A 336 -22.61 6.41 6.93
C LEU A 336 -22.22 7.48 5.88
N GLU A 337 -21.39 8.44 6.25
CA GLU A 337 -20.85 9.44 5.31
C GLU A 337 -20.12 8.76 4.14
N MET A 338 -19.19 7.83 4.42
CA MET A 338 -18.47 7.11 3.37
C MET A 338 -19.36 6.22 2.49
N PHE A 339 -20.39 5.59 3.07
CA PHE A 339 -21.34 4.79 2.31
C PHE A 339 -22.24 5.66 1.43
N ARG A 340 -22.66 6.83 1.92
CA ARG A 340 -23.45 7.80 1.16
C ARG A 340 -22.62 8.43 0.03
N ASP A 341 -21.36 8.76 0.28
CA ASP A 341 -20.44 9.22 -0.78
C ASP A 341 -20.30 8.16 -1.89
N ASP A 342 -20.07 6.89 -1.54
CA ASP A 342 -19.94 5.80 -2.53
C ASP A 342 -21.28 5.55 -3.28
N ARG A 343 -22.41 5.77 -2.62
CA ARG A 343 -23.76 5.70 -3.23
C ARG A 343 -23.98 6.84 -4.20
N ASP A 344 -23.62 8.06 -3.81
CA ASP A 344 -23.80 9.25 -4.64
C ASP A 344 -22.86 9.21 -5.86
N ASP A 345 -21.63 8.70 -5.69
CA ASP A 345 -20.72 8.37 -6.80
C ASP A 345 -21.35 7.31 -7.73
N THR A 346 -21.96 6.25 -7.19
CA THR A 346 -22.64 5.21 -7.98
C THR A 346 -23.85 5.77 -8.73
N LEU A 347 -24.63 6.66 -8.10
CA LEU A 347 -25.75 7.35 -8.74
C LEU A 347 -25.27 8.27 -9.86
N HIS A 348 -24.13 8.94 -9.69
CA HIS A 348 -23.51 9.71 -10.75
C HIS A 348 -23.13 8.82 -11.95
N GLN A 349 -22.56 7.63 -11.70
CA GLN A 349 -22.28 6.66 -12.76
C GLN A 349 -23.56 6.19 -13.47
N LEU A 350 -24.65 5.95 -12.75
CA LEU A 350 -25.96 5.62 -13.36
C LEU A 350 -26.47 6.74 -14.29
N LYS A 351 -26.24 8.00 -13.93
CA LYS A 351 -26.63 9.18 -14.71
C LYS A 351 -25.77 9.38 -15.97
N PHE A 352 -24.50 9.01 -15.89
CA PHE A 352 -23.46 9.38 -16.86
C PHE A 352 -23.81 9.14 -18.34
N GLY A 353 -24.41 7.99 -18.67
CA GLY A 353 -24.69 7.63 -20.06
C GLY A 353 -25.90 8.31 -20.69
N TRP A 354 -26.86 8.80 -19.89
CA TRP A 354 -28.11 9.34 -20.42
C TRP A 354 -27.94 10.61 -21.27
N PRO A 355 -27.10 11.59 -20.89
CA PRO A 355 -26.80 12.73 -21.76
C PRO A 355 -26.16 12.31 -23.09
N LEU A 356 -25.37 11.22 -23.09
CA LEU A 356 -24.74 10.69 -24.30
C LEU A 356 -25.78 10.05 -25.23
N ILE A 357 -26.70 9.26 -24.68
CA ILE A 357 -27.85 8.73 -25.45
C ILE A 357 -28.65 9.90 -26.05
N HIS A 358 -28.98 10.92 -25.25
CA HIS A 358 -29.71 12.09 -25.73
C HIS A 358 -28.99 12.77 -26.90
N ARG A 359 -27.67 12.99 -26.78
CA ARG A 359 -26.84 13.57 -27.84
C ARG A 359 -26.86 12.70 -29.10
N ASP A 360 -26.73 11.39 -28.97
CA ASP A 360 -26.68 10.51 -30.13
C ASP A 360 -27.96 10.52 -30.97
N PHE A 361 -29.12 10.81 -30.36
CA PHE A 361 -30.39 11.02 -31.06
C PHE A 361 -30.64 12.47 -31.51
N ASN A 362 -30.26 13.45 -30.69
CA ASN A 362 -30.80 14.82 -30.75
C ASN A 362 -29.76 15.95 -30.87
N ASP A 363 -28.45 15.67 -30.95
CA ASP A 363 -27.41 16.71 -30.92
C ASP A 363 -27.60 17.77 -32.02
N SER A 364 -28.03 18.97 -31.62
CA SER A 364 -28.21 20.10 -32.54
C SER A 364 -26.88 20.69 -33.02
N GLY A 365 -25.76 20.38 -32.35
CA GLY A 365 -24.41 20.82 -32.71
C GLY A 365 -23.71 19.88 -33.71
N ASN A 366 -24.22 18.66 -33.90
CA ASN A 366 -23.76 17.73 -34.90
C ASN A 366 -24.81 17.61 -36.02
N PRO A 367 -24.52 17.96 -37.27
CA PRO A 367 -25.50 17.90 -38.36
C PRO A 367 -25.97 16.47 -38.68
N ASN A 368 -25.24 15.44 -38.25
CA ASN A 368 -25.61 14.04 -38.39
C ASN A 368 -25.27 13.25 -37.10
N PRO A 369 -26.12 13.36 -36.06
CA PRO A 369 -26.03 12.50 -34.89
C PRO A 369 -26.14 11.03 -35.31
N PRO A 370 -25.37 10.11 -34.71
CA PRO A 370 -25.28 8.73 -35.18
C PRO A 370 -26.62 7.99 -35.17
N LEU A 371 -27.56 8.36 -34.30
CA LEU A 371 -28.88 7.73 -34.17
C LEU A 371 -30.02 8.62 -34.67
N ALA A 372 -29.74 9.72 -35.38
CA ALA A 372 -30.76 10.67 -35.83
C ALA A 372 -31.84 10.07 -36.76
N LYS A 373 -31.54 8.96 -37.45
CA LYS A 373 -32.52 8.22 -38.28
C LYS A 373 -33.56 7.47 -37.44
N PHE A 374 -33.35 7.30 -36.14
CA PHE A 374 -34.18 6.49 -35.22
C PHE A 374 -34.93 7.33 -34.18
N LYS A 375 -35.41 8.53 -34.54
CA LYS A 375 -36.08 9.45 -33.61
C LYS A 375 -37.26 8.85 -32.83
N ALA A 376 -38.03 7.94 -33.44
CA ALA A 376 -39.15 7.29 -32.76
C ALA A 376 -38.68 6.45 -31.56
N VAL A 377 -37.59 5.69 -31.73
CA VAL A 377 -36.96 4.91 -30.64
C VAL A 377 -36.34 5.84 -29.60
N GLY A 378 -35.70 6.93 -30.04
CA GLY A 378 -35.19 7.97 -29.13
C GLY A 378 -36.29 8.57 -28.26
N ALA A 379 -37.48 8.84 -28.83
CA ALA A 379 -38.64 9.34 -28.09
C ALA A 379 -39.16 8.30 -27.08
N GLU A 380 -39.22 7.02 -27.45
CA GLU A 380 -39.60 5.94 -26.54
C GLU A 380 -38.68 5.89 -25.30
N ILE A 381 -37.36 5.97 -25.53
CA ILE A 381 -36.35 5.84 -24.46
C ILE A 381 -36.27 7.11 -23.60
N LEU A 382 -36.28 8.30 -24.20
CA LEU A 382 -35.94 9.56 -23.52
C LEU A 382 -37.15 10.38 -23.05
N SER A 383 -38.36 10.09 -23.56
CA SER A 383 -39.55 10.88 -23.19
C SER A 383 -39.92 10.74 -21.71
N GLY A 384 -40.29 11.86 -21.09
CA GLY A 384 -40.68 11.90 -19.68
C GLY A 384 -39.51 11.91 -18.68
N LEU A 385 -38.26 11.74 -19.15
CA LEU A 385 -37.10 11.94 -18.29
C LEU A 385 -37.00 13.40 -17.85
N ARG A 386 -36.67 13.62 -16.59
CA ARG A 386 -36.47 14.94 -16.01
C ARG A 386 -35.04 15.38 -16.25
N TRP A 387 -34.85 16.47 -17.00
CA TRP A 387 -33.52 16.99 -17.34
C TRP A 387 -33.23 18.27 -16.55
N THR A 388 -31.97 18.47 -16.20
CA THR A 388 -31.49 19.74 -15.67
C THR A 388 -31.44 20.78 -16.80
N SER A 389 -31.78 22.03 -16.50
CA SER A 389 -31.71 23.14 -17.47
C SER A 389 -30.29 23.61 -17.78
N SER A 390 -29.26 22.87 -17.31
CA SER A 390 -27.86 23.26 -17.46
C SER A 390 -27.33 22.88 -18.84
N THR A 391 -26.26 23.55 -19.27
CA THR A 391 -25.53 23.26 -20.53
C THR A 391 -25.00 21.83 -20.63
N LYS A 392 -25.02 21.07 -19.53
CA LYS A 392 -24.58 19.67 -19.47
C LYS A 392 -25.70 18.65 -19.67
N GLN A 393 -26.97 19.07 -19.68
CA GLN A 393 -28.15 18.20 -19.84
C GLN A 393 -28.07 16.89 -19.03
N ASP A 394 -27.85 16.98 -17.71
CA ASP A 394 -27.91 15.81 -16.83
C ASP A 394 -29.36 15.43 -16.50
N ILE A 395 -29.62 14.14 -16.26
CA ILE A 395 -30.93 13.69 -15.76
C ILE A 395 -31.03 13.79 -14.24
N ILE A 396 -32.23 14.14 -13.77
CA ILE A 396 -32.64 14.11 -12.37
C ILE A 396 -33.22 12.71 -12.12
N ILE A 397 -32.63 11.98 -11.17
CA ILE A 397 -33.06 10.64 -10.76
C ILE A 397 -33.42 10.69 -9.28
N GLU A 398 -34.59 10.17 -8.95
CA GLU A 398 -34.99 9.73 -7.61
C GLU A 398 -35.03 8.19 -7.52
N ASP A 399 -35.05 7.64 -6.31
CA ASP A 399 -35.07 6.18 -6.09
C ASP A 399 -36.26 5.50 -6.79
N SER A 400 -37.41 6.18 -6.87
CA SER A 400 -38.60 5.70 -7.56
C SER A 400 -38.43 5.59 -9.07
N ASP A 401 -37.47 6.31 -9.66
CA ASP A 401 -37.25 6.35 -11.11
C ASP A 401 -36.41 5.16 -11.58
N LEU A 402 -35.63 4.51 -10.70
CA LEU A 402 -34.68 3.46 -11.08
C LEU A 402 -35.30 2.29 -11.85
N PRO A 403 -36.46 1.71 -11.43
CA PRO A 403 -37.09 0.64 -12.20
C PRO A 403 -37.51 1.07 -13.61
N ASP A 404 -37.89 2.33 -13.80
CA ASP A 404 -38.25 2.86 -15.13
C ASP A 404 -37.01 3.09 -15.99
N LEU A 405 -35.95 3.64 -15.39
CA LEU A 405 -34.66 3.82 -16.05
C LEU A 405 -34.03 2.49 -16.48
N GLY A 406 -34.09 1.46 -15.64
CA GLY A 406 -33.64 0.12 -15.99
C GLY A 406 -34.41 -0.45 -17.19
N ARG A 407 -35.74 -0.29 -17.24
CA ARG A 407 -36.54 -0.69 -18.42
C ARG A 407 -36.16 0.07 -19.68
N ARG A 408 -36.01 1.39 -19.59
CA ARG A 408 -35.62 2.25 -20.72
C ARG A 408 -34.22 1.91 -21.23
N PHE A 409 -33.30 1.63 -20.31
CA PHE A 409 -31.96 1.23 -20.66
C PHE A 409 -31.93 -0.16 -21.32
N GLN A 410 -32.72 -1.11 -20.81
CA GLN A 410 -32.88 -2.42 -21.45
C GLN A 410 -33.43 -2.28 -22.88
N ARG A 411 -34.42 -1.41 -23.10
CA ARG A 411 -34.91 -1.08 -24.45
C ARG A 411 -33.81 -0.48 -25.34
N TYR A 412 -33.01 0.43 -24.81
CA TYR A 412 -31.86 1.00 -25.51
C TYR A 412 -30.83 -0.07 -25.88
N ARG A 413 -30.52 -0.99 -24.97
CA ARG A 413 -29.60 -2.10 -25.19
C ARG A 413 -30.09 -3.00 -26.32
N GLU A 414 -31.35 -3.42 -26.29
CA GLU A 414 -31.97 -4.22 -27.36
C GLU A 414 -31.93 -3.51 -28.71
N PHE A 415 -32.22 -2.21 -28.73
CA PHE A 415 -32.11 -1.39 -29.93
C PHE A 415 -30.68 -1.38 -30.49
N ILE A 416 -29.68 -1.09 -29.64
CA ILE A 416 -28.27 -1.05 -30.06
C ILE A 416 -27.77 -2.42 -30.55
N ASP A 417 -28.21 -3.50 -29.92
CA ASP A 417 -27.71 -4.85 -30.22
C ASP A 417 -28.40 -5.50 -31.44
N HIS A 418 -29.64 -5.13 -31.75
CA HIS A 418 -30.46 -5.80 -32.77
C HIS A 418 -30.92 -4.91 -33.93
N GLU A 419 -31.07 -3.61 -33.72
CA GLU A 419 -31.66 -2.69 -34.72
C GLU A 419 -30.63 -1.74 -35.34
N VAL A 420 -29.44 -1.62 -34.76
CA VAL A 420 -28.39 -0.71 -35.21
C VAL A 420 -27.28 -1.49 -35.94
N ASP A 421 -26.87 -0.97 -37.10
CA ASP A 421 -25.77 -1.55 -37.88
C ASP A 421 -24.43 -1.48 -37.13
N SER A 422 -23.53 -2.43 -37.41
CA SER A 422 -22.27 -2.58 -36.67
C SER A 422 -21.39 -1.32 -36.69
N GLU A 423 -21.41 -0.54 -37.78
CA GLU A 423 -20.65 0.71 -37.89
C GLU A 423 -21.21 1.78 -36.96
N THR A 424 -22.53 1.98 -36.97
CA THR A 424 -23.21 2.93 -36.09
C THR A 424 -23.06 2.52 -34.62
N ARG A 425 -23.21 1.22 -34.32
CA ARG A 425 -22.99 0.66 -32.98
C ARG A 425 -21.58 0.94 -32.49
N TRP A 426 -20.58 0.71 -33.34
CA TRP A 426 -19.18 1.04 -33.01
C TRP A 426 -19.05 2.53 -32.73
N ARG A 427 -19.58 3.42 -33.57
CA ARG A 427 -19.48 4.89 -33.37
C ARG A 427 -20.11 5.37 -32.06
N VAL A 428 -21.21 4.76 -31.65
CA VAL A 428 -21.93 5.08 -30.40
C VAL A 428 -21.19 4.53 -29.19
N LEU A 429 -20.84 3.24 -29.20
CA LEU A 429 -20.20 2.55 -28.08
C LEU A 429 -18.67 2.74 -28.05
N GLN A 430 -18.24 3.98 -27.82
CA GLN A 430 -16.82 4.34 -27.71
C GLN A 430 -16.38 4.59 -26.27
N SER A 431 -15.13 4.27 -25.96
CA SER A 431 -14.45 4.64 -24.71
C SER A 431 -15.29 4.30 -23.46
N TRP A 432 -15.44 5.25 -22.53
CA TRP A 432 -16.18 5.09 -21.27
C TRP A 432 -17.68 4.79 -21.46
N PHE A 433 -18.30 5.20 -22.56
CA PHE A 433 -19.72 4.90 -22.78
C PHE A 433 -19.96 3.42 -23.03
N LYS A 434 -19.03 2.73 -23.70
CA LYS A 434 -19.09 1.28 -23.84
C LYS A 434 -19.04 0.57 -22.48
N LEU A 435 -18.14 1.01 -21.60
CA LEU A 435 -18.04 0.45 -20.24
C LEU A 435 -19.34 0.70 -19.46
N TRP A 436 -19.92 1.89 -19.60
CA TRP A 436 -21.22 2.22 -18.98
C TRP A 436 -22.34 1.33 -19.47
N PHE A 437 -22.42 1.14 -20.79
CA PHE A 437 -23.41 0.29 -21.42
C PHE A 437 -23.32 -1.17 -20.95
N GLU A 438 -22.10 -1.68 -20.82
CA GLU A 438 -21.84 -3.03 -20.34
C GLU A 438 -22.11 -3.19 -18.83
N ASP A 439 -21.81 -2.18 -18.01
CA ASP A 439 -21.89 -2.26 -16.54
C ASP A 439 -23.14 -1.63 -15.92
N TYR A 440 -24.09 -1.11 -16.70
CA TYR A 440 -25.28 -0.40 -16.18
C TYR A 440 -26.00 -1.16 -15.05
N ASP A 441 -26.31 -2.43 -15.29
CA ASP A 441 -27.03 -3.27 -14.31
C ASP A 441 -26.18 -3.52 -13.04
N LEU A 442 -24.84 -3.47 -13.17
CA LEU A 442 -23.92 -3.59 -12.04
C LEU A 442 -23.94 -2.31 -11.18
N TYR A 443 -24.08 -1.13 -11.79
CA TYR A 443 -24.25 0.12 -11.05
C TYR A 443 -25.58 0.14 -10.30
N GLU A 444 -26.68 -0.32 -10.90
CA GLU A 444 -27.99 -0.38 -10.25
C GLU A 444 -27.98 -1.36 -9.07
N LYS A 445 -27.41 -2.56 -9.26
CA LYS A 445 -27.19 -3.53 -8.18
C LYS A 445 -26.34 -2.95 -7.05
N ARG A 446 -25.24 -2.27 -7.38
CA ARG A 446 -24.38 -1.60 -6.38
C ARG A 446 -25.14 -0.52 -5.61
N TYR A 447 -25.96 0.28 -6.30
CA TYR A 447 -26.78 1.32 -5.68
C TYR A 447 -27.75 0.74 -4.65
N HIS A 448 -28.52 -0.29 -5.02
CA HIS A 448 -29.43 -0.97 -4.09
C HIS A 448 -28.70 -1.64 -2.93
N TRP A 449 -27.55 -2.28 -3.21
CA TRP A 449 -26.72 -2.86 -2.17
C TRP A 449 -26.26 -1.80 -1.18
N LEU A 450 -25.74 -0.64 -1.64
CA LEU A 450 -25.32 0.47 -0.78
C LEU A 450 -26.47 1.00 0.07
N ASN A 451 -27.66 1.20 -0.50
CA ASN A 451 -28.84 1.62 0.26
C ASN A 451 -29.22 0.60 1.35
N LYS A 452 -29.12 -0.70 1.07
CA LYS A 452 -29.32 -1.75 2.07
C LYS A 452 -28.30 -1.66 3.21
N GLN A 453 -27.03 -1.39 2.91
CA GLN A 453 -25.99 -1.24 3.94
C GLN A 453 -26.18 0.03 4.76
N ILE A 454 -26.59 1.13 4.14
CA ILE A 454 -26.93 2.38 4.83
C ILE A 454 -28.08 2.13 5.81
N ALA A 455 -29.18 1.51 5.37
CA ALA A 455 -30.31 1.19 6.23
C ALA A 455 -29.93 0.23 7.37
N TRP A 456 -29.04 -0.72 7.11
CA TRP A 456 -28.51 -1.61 8.15
C TRP A 456 -27.69 -0.86 9.20
N LEU A 457 -26.80 0.04 8.79
CA LEU A 457 -26.02 0.89 9.71
C LEU A 457 -26.92 1.85 10.51
N GLU A 458 -27.98 2.38 9.89
CA GLU A 458 -28.97 3.24 10.55
C GLU A 458 -29.83 2.47 11.58
N SER A 459 -29.99 1.15 11.41
CA SER A 459 -30.82 0.33 12.31
C SER A 459 -30.20 0.10 13.69
N ASP A 460 -28.87 0.12 13.81
CA ASP A 460 -28.16 -0.01 15.09
C ASP A 460 -26.80 0.72 15.08
N VAL A 461 -26.75 1.83 15.80
CA VAL A 461 -25.56 2.67 15.96
C VAL A 461 -24.37 1.94 16.59
N LYS A 462 -24.58 0.81 17.28
CA LYS A 462 -23.53 0.06 17.98
C LYS A 462 -22.82 -0.95 17.08
N ILE A 463 -23.30 -1.20 15.86
CA ILE A 463 -22.71 -2.13 14.89
C ILE A 463 -21.22 -1.84 14.69
N VAL A 464 -20.88 -0.60 14.33
CA VAL A 464 -19.49 -0.20 14.00
C VAL A 464 -18.61 -0.26 15.24
N LEU A 465 -19.11 0.20 16.39
CA LEU A 465 -18.39 0.10 17.67
C LEU A 465 -18.06 -1.35 18.02
N ASN A 466 -19.05 -2.24 17.95
CA ASN A 466 -18.87 -3.65 18.24
C ASN A 466 -17.84 -4.30 17.31
N TYR A 467 -17.87 -3.97 16.03
CA TYR A 467 -16.88 -4.42 15.05
C TYR A 467 -15.46 -3.95 15.43
N VAL A 468 -15.29 -2.65 15.69
CA VAL A 468 -13.98 -2.04 16.00
C VAL A 468 -13.40 -2.61 17.29
N LEU A 469 -14.20 -2.75 18.35
CA LEU A 469 -13.70 -3.23 19.64
C LEU A 469 -13.44 -4.74 19.66
N LYS A 470 -14.23 -5.55 18.95
CA LYS A 470 -14.06 -7.01 18.92
C LYS A 470 -12.90 -7.44 18.02
N ARG A 471 -12.75 -6.83 16.84
CA ARG A 471 -11.73 -7.23 15.86
C ARG A 471 -10.42 -6.48 16.02
N ASP A 472 -10.44 -5.26 16.59
CA ASP A 472 -9.29 -4.36 16.71
C ASP A 472 -8.39 -4.37 15.46
N PRO A 473 -8.97 -4.18 14.25
CA PRO A 473 -8.30 -4.45 12.98
C PRO A 473 -7.12 -3.52 12.69
N TYR A 474 -6.93 -2.49 13.53
CA TYR A 474 -5.97 -1.42 13.34
C TYR A 474 -4.71 -1.58 14.19
N ARG A 475 -4.66 -2.61 15.05
CA ARG A 475 -3.52 -2.85 15.93
C ARG A 475 -2.35 -3.49 15.17
N ILE A 476 -1.17 -2.91 15.34
CA ILE A 476 0.08 -3.25 14.62
C ILE A 476 0.95 -4.27 15.37
#